data_AF-A0A139BN69-F1
#
_entry.id   AF-A0A139BN69-F1
#
_cell.length_a   1.000
_cell.length_b   1.000
_cell.length_c   1.000
_cell.angle_alpha   90.00
_cell.angle_beta   90.00
_cell.angle_gamma   90.00
#
_symmetry.space_group_name_H-M   'P 1'
#
loop_
_entity.id
_entity.type
_entity.pdbx_description
1 polymer ?
#
loop_
_entity_poly.entity_id
_entity_poly.type
_entity_poly.pdbx_seq_one_letter_code
_entity_poly.pdbx_strand_id
1 'polypeptide(L)'
;MKTVKRNVRPLPGFLMGLMLSASFVSYAAHAADTELENAISRGQHSFSHDTFGGNGKVCESCHLAGGKQPGKLPDGKTIPSLANAATIFPRFQQRTGKVITLTDQIRSCATNALQGTPPDYGSAELNSLASYITSIAQGKPINMGGTPQ
;
A
#
# COMPACT_ATOMS: atom_id res chain seq x y z
N MET A 1 -22.65 8.46 81.78
CA MET A 1 -21.54 9.18 81.10
C MET A 1 -21.69 9.06 79.58
N LYS A 2 -21.30 10.11 78.86
CA LYS A 2 -21.80 10.53 77.54
C LYS A 2 -21.48 9.55 76.39
N THR A 3 -22.47 9.40 75.50
CA THR A 3 -22.37 8.78 74.18
C THR A 3 -21.47 9.61 73.26
N VAL A 4 -20.41 9.01 72.72
CA VAL A 4 -19.57 9.61 71.68
C VAL A 4 -20.09 9.13 70.32
N LYS A 5 -20.83 9.98 69.60
CA LYS A 5 -21.18 9.74 68.19
C LYS A 5 -19.91 9.91 67.35
N ARG A 6 -19.40 8.82 66.77
CA ARG A 6 -18.35 8.87 65.74
C ARG A 6 -19.03 9.18 64.40
N ASN A 7 -18.72 10.36 63.87
CA ASN A 7 -19.20 10.85 62.60
C ASN A 7 -18.28 10.33 61.48
N VAL A 8 -18.69 9.26 60.79
CA VAL A 8 -17.92 8.68 59.67
C VAL A 8 -18.41 9.33 58.38
N ARG A 9 -17.58 10.18 57.77
CA ARG A 9 -17.82 10.69 56.41
C ARG A 9 -17.38 9.63 55.41
N PRO A 10 -18.18 9.29 54.38
CA PRO A 10 -17.73 8.39 53.33
C PRO A 10 -16.71 9.10 52.44
N LEU A 11 -15.58 8.42 52.17
CA LEU A 11 -14.63 8.83 51.15
C LEU A 11 -15.26 8.58 49.76
N PRO A 12 -15.17 9.52 48.80
CA PRO A 12 -15.54 9.25 47.42
C PRO A 12 -14.39 8.49 46.77
N GLY A 13 -14.42 7.16 46.85
CA GLY A 13 -13.44 6.28 46.24
C GLY A 13 -14.11 5.36 45.23
N PHE A 14 -13.51 5.26 44.03
CA PHE A 14 -13.85 4.36 42.92
C PHE A 14 -14.88 4.84 41.88
N LEU A 15 -14.55 5.92 41.16
CA LEU A 15 -14.99 6.12 39.76
C LEU A 15 -13.82 6.63 38.90
N MET A 16 -12.64 6.02 39.05
CA MET A 16 -11.44 6.40 38.28
C MET A 16 -10.73 5.15 37.76
N GLY A 17 -11.44 4.37 36.93
CA GLY A 17 -10.93 3.09 36.41
C GLY A 17 -11.17 2.84 34.92
N LEU A 18 -11.78 3.77 34.17
CA LEU A 18 -12.23 3.49 32.79
C LEU A 18 -11.76 4.50 31.71
N MET A 19 -10.72 5.29 31.98
CA MET A 19 -10.24 6.32 31.02
C MET A 19 -8.86 6.02 30.41
N LEU A 20 -8.17 4.96 30.83
CA LEU A 20 -6.85 4.61 30.27
C LEU A 20 -6.90 3.68 29.04
N SER A 21 -8.06 3.14 28.65
CA SER A 21 -8.14 2.19 27.53
C SER A 21 -8.31 2.85 26.16
N ALA A 22 -8.89 4.05 26.07
CA ALA A 22 -9.19 4.70 24.79
C ALA A 22 -7.95 5.30 24.10
N SER A 23 -6.96 5.79 24.88
CA SER A 23 -5.79 6.48 24.33
C SER A 23 -4.78 5.57 23.62
N PHE A 24 -4.64 4.31 24.07
CA PHE A 24 -3.73 3.35 23.42
C PHE A 24 -4.24 2.89 22.04
N VAL A 25 -5.56 2.75 21.87
CA VAL A 25 -6.17 2.33 20.60
C VAL A 25 -5.95 3.39 19.51
N SER A 26 -6.09 4.67 19.84
CA SER A 26 -5.86 5.77 18.89
C SER A 26 -4.42 5.89 18.43
N TYR A 27 -3.44 5.61 19.30
CA TYR A 27 -2.02 5.72 18.94
C TYR A 27 -1.58 4.62 17.96
N ALA A 28 -1.99 3.37 18.19
CA ALA A 28 -1.67 2.26 17.30
C ALA A 28 -2.29 2.41 15.91
N ALA A 29 -3.53 2.91 15.82
CA ALA A 29 -4.18 3.21 14.54
C ALA A 29 -3.41 4.31 13.78
N HIS A 30 -3.03 5.39 14.46
CA HIS A 30 -2.29 6.49 13.83
C HIS A 30 -0.90 6.07 13.34
N ALA A 31 -0.21 5.22 14.10
CA ALA A 31 1.07 4.64 13.68
C ALA A 31 0.92 3.73 12.45
N ALA A 32 -0.16 2.94 12.37
CA ALA A 32 -0.45 2.09 11.22
C ALA A 32 -0.79 2.93 9.96
N ASP A 33 -1.60 3.97 10.11
CA ASP A 33 -1.92 4.91 9.02
C ASP A 33 -0.64 5.59 8.50
N THR A 34 0.23 6.02 9.42
CA THR A 34 1.53 6.63 9.08
C THR A 34 2.42 5.65 8.30
N GLU A 35 2.47 4.37 8.69
CA GLU A 35 3.31 3.40 7.97
C GLU A 35 2.77 3.06 6.58
N LEU A 36 1.45 2.99 6.40
CA LEU A 36 0.86 2.81 5.07
C LEU A 36 1.14 4.02 4.17
N GLU A 37 1.01 5.24 4.69
CA GLU A 37 1.37 6.47 3.96
C GLU A 37 2.86 6.49 3.60
N ASN A 38 3.74 6.09 4.52
CA ASN A 38 5.17 5.95 4.25
C ASN A 38 5.45 4.91 3.17
N ALA A 39 4.79 3.76 3.19
CA ALA A 39 4.92 2.73 2.17
C ALA A 39 4.46 3.23 0.79
N ILE A 40 3.35 3.98 0.73
CA ILE A 40 2.88 4.61 -0.51
C ILE A 40 3.92 5.61 -1.02
N SER A 41 4.47 6.46 -0.14
CA SER A 41 5.49 7.45 -0.49
C SER A 41 6.78 6.79 -1.02
N ARG A 42 7.29 5.76 -0.33
CA ARG A 42 8.45 4.98 -0.79
C ARG A 42 8.18 4.28 -2.12
N GLY A 43 6.97 3.74 -2.30
CA GLY A 43 6.54 3.11 -3.54
C GLY A 43 6.51 4.09 -4.71
N GLN A 44 5.96 5.30 -4.49
CA GLN A 44 5.97 6.37 -5.48
C GLN A 44 7.39 6.79 -5.86
N HIS A 45 8.27 6.95 -4.87
CA HIS A 45 9.67 7.27 -5.11
C HIS A 45 10.34 6.19 -5.97
N SER A 46 10.20 4.92 -5.58
CA SER A 46 10.79 3.79 -6.31
C SER A 46 10.22 3.67 -7.73
N PHE A 47 8.92 3.90 -7.91
CA PHE A 47 8.28 3.90 -9.23
C PHE A 47 8.90 4.91 -10.21
N SER A 48 9.31 6.06 -9.68
CA SER A 48 9.80 7.21 -10.46
C SER A 48 11.33 7.28 -10.55
N HIS A 49 12.06 6.55 -9.71
CA HIS A 49 13.52 6.69 -9.59
C HIS A 49 14.30 5.38 -9.58
N ASP A 50 13.68 4.23 -9.29
CA ASP A 50 14.40 2.98 -9.18
C ASP A 50 14.54 2.28 -10.53
N THR A 51 15.78 1.96 -10.87
CA THR A 51 16.15 1.22 -12.09
C THR A 51 16.29 -0.28 -11.82
N PHE A 52 16.29 -0.68 -10.55
CA PHE A 52 16.56 -2.04 -10.08
C PHE A 52 17.89 -2.60 -10.63
N GLY A 53 18.87 -1.71 -10.86
CA GLY A 53 20.17 -2.03 -11.45
C GLY A 53 20.12 -2.41 -12.93
N GLY A 54 19.02 -2.09 -13.63
CA GLY A 54 18.79 -2.47 -15.01
C GLY A 54 19.27 -1.45 -16.05
N ASN A 55 18.53 -1.34 -17.14
CA ASN A 55 18.86 -0.57 -18.36
C ASN A 55 18.73 0.96 -18.24
N GLY A 56 18.78 1.51 -17.02
CA GLY A 56 18.65 2.95 -16.76
C GLY A 56 17.23 3.50 -16.89
N LYS A 57 16.22 2.66 -17.14
CA LYS A 57 14.80 3.05 -17.12
C LYS A 57 14.20 2.79 -15.74
N VAL A 58 13.12 3.51 -15.46
CA VAL A 58 12.27 3.35 -14.26
C VAL A 58 10.85 2.99 -14.70
N CYS A 59 9.97 2.61 -13.78
CA CYS A 59 8.57 2.29 -14.12
C CYS A 59 7.88 3.47 -14.84
N GLU A 60 8.10 4.69 -14.37
CA GLU A 60 7.55 5.92 -14.95
C GLU A 60 8.11 6.24 -16.35
N SER A 61 9.23 5.62 -16.78
CA SER A 61 9.71 5.77 -18.15
C SER A 61 8.71 5.27 -19.19
N CYS A 62 7.81 4.35 -18.83
CA CYS A 62 6.71 3.88 -19.68
C CYS A 62 5.33 4.22 -19.12
N HIS A 63 5.15 4.13 -17.79
CA HIS A 63 3.88 4.40 -17.12
C HIS A 63 3.79 5.85 -16.65
N LEU A 64 3.40 6.73 -17.58
CA LEU A 64 3.45 8.18 -17.44
C LEU A 64 2.53 8.72 -16.33
N ALA A 65 2.87 9.91 -15.82
CA ALA A 65 2.12 10.64 -14.80
C ALA A 65 1.86 9.79 -13.54
N GLY A 66 2.91 9.15 -13.01
CA GLY A 66 2.81 8.22 -11.88
C GLY A 66 1.93 6.99 -12.17
N GLY A 67 1.85 6.57 -13.44
CA GLY A 67 0.97 5.48 -13.87
C GLY A 67 -0.52 5.81 -13.91
N LYS A 68 -0.93 7.07 -13.73
CA LYS A 68 -2.35 7.46 -13.70
C LYS A 68 -2.95 7.66 -15.09
N GLN A 69 -2.13 7.88 -16.11
CA GLN A 69 -2.53 8.09 -17.49
C GLN A 69 -2.06 6.93 -18.39
N PRO A 70 -2.63 6.76 -19.60
CA PRO A 70 -2.09 5.84 -20.58
C PRO A 70 -0.59 6.08 -20.78
N GLY A 71 0.18 5.00 -20.71
CA GLY A 71 1.62 5.02 -20.86
C GLY A 71 2.05 4.91 -22.32
N LYS A 72 3.36 4.87 -22.53
CA LYS A 72 3.96 4.69 -23.86
C LYS A 72 5.20 3.82 -23.78
N LEU A 73 5.30 2.82 -24.66
CA LEU A 73 6.50 1.99 -24.82
C LEU A 73 7.58 2.71 -25.64
N PRO A 74 8.85 2.23 -25.60
CA PRO A 74 9.93 2.81 -26.40
C PRO A 74 9.69 2.81 -27.93
N ASP A 75 8.91 1.84 -28.42
CA ASP A 75 8.49 1.75 -29.83
C ASP A 75 7.35 2.73 -30.18
N GLY A 76 6.88 3.49 -29.20
CA GLY A 76 5.83 4.49 -29.33
C GLY A 76 4.41 3.96 -29.12
N LYS A 77 4.22 2.66 -28.90
CA LYS A 77 2.91 2.06 -28.66
C LYS A 77 2.33 2.50 -27.32
N THR A 78 1.07 2.94 -27.33
CA THR A 78 0.33 3.26 -26.10
C THR A 78 0.05 2.00 -25.29
N ILE A 79 0.22 2.10 -23.97
CA ILE A 79 -0.16 1.06 -23.01
C ILE A 79 -1.21 1.58 -22.04
N PRO A 80 -2.04 0.70 -21.46
CA PRO A 80 -3.03 1.09 -20.46
C PRO A 80 -2.41 1.82 -19.27
N SER A 81 -3.22 2.64 -18.62
CA SER A 81 -2.96 3.21 -17.31
C SER A 81 -2.86 2.10 -16.25
N LEU A 82 -2.18 2.41 -15.15
CA LEU A 82 -2.18 1.57 -13.96
C LEU A 82 -3.32 1.93 -12.99
N ALA A 83 -4.15 2.92 -13.32
CA ALA A 83 -5.20 3.43 -12.45
C ALA A 83 -6.23 2.38 -12.01
N ASN A 84 -6.39 1.25 -12.72
CA ASN A 84 -7.23 0.14 -12.26
C ASN A 84 -6.45 -1.15 -11.99
N ALA A 85 -5.11 -1.11 -11.98
CA ALA A 85 -4.30 -2.32 -11.89
C ALA A 85 -4.65 -3.14 -10.64
N ALA A 86 -4.67 -2.53 -9.45
CA ALA A 86 -4.97 -3.27 -8.22
C ALA A 86 -6.39 -3.84 -8.15
N THR A 87 -7.35 -3.36 -8.96
CA THR A 87 -8.71 -3.90 -8.95
C THR A 87 -8.90 -5.11 -9.85
N ILE A 88 -7.99 -5.32 -10.81
CA ILE A 88 -8.10 -6.39 -11.82
C ILE A 88 -7.16 -7.58 -11.56
N PHE A 89 -6.20 -7.45 -10.64
CA PHE A 89 -5.39 -8.56 -10.15
C PHE A 89 -6.05 -9.23 -8.91
N PRO A 90 -5.86 -10.54 -8.68
CA PRO A 90 -5.15 -11.49 -9.55
C PRO A 90 -5.90 -11.75 -10.86
N ARG A 91 -5.17 -12.14 -11.91
CA ARG A 91 -5.75 -12.42 -13.24
C ARG A 91 -5.00 -13.52 -13.96
N PHE A 92 -5.68 -14.17 -14.90
CA PHE A 92 -5.03 -15.04 -15.87
C PHE A 92 -4.14 -14.23 -16.82
N GLN A 93 -2.89 -14.65 -17.01
CA GLN A 93 -1.97 -14.08 -17.98
C GLN A 93 -1.70 -15.09 -19.10
N GLN A 94 -2.16 -14.76 -20.31
CA GLN A 94 -2.08 -15.65 -21.48
C GLN A 94 -0.64 -16.09 -21.80
N ARG A 95 0.33 -15.16 -21.75
CA ARG A 95 1.74 -15.44 -22.07
C ARG A 95 2.35 -16.55 -21.21
N THR A 96 1.96 -16.63 -19.94
CA THR A 96 2.51 -17.60 -18.98
C THR A 96 1.57 -18.78 -18.72
N GLY A 97 0.31 -18.69 -19.17
CA GLY A 97 -0.72 -19.70 -18.92
C GLY A 97 -1.09 -19.84 -17.44
N LYS A 98 -0.83 -18.82 -16.61
CA LYS A 98 -0.99 -18.87 -15.16
C LYS A 98 -1.81 -17.70 -14.63
N VAL A 99 -2.41 -17.89 -13.46
CA VAL A 99 -2.90 -16.77 -12.65
C VAL A 99 -1.71 -16.07 -12.03
N ILE A 100 -1.66 -14.75 -12.14
CA ILE A 100 -0.63 -13.91 -11.54
C ILE A 100 -1.26 -12.86 -10.64
N THR A 101 -0.52 -12.45 -9.62
CA THR A 101 -0.85 -11.37 -8.69
C THR A 101 -0.31 -10.03 -9.19
N LEU A 102 -0.68 -8.94 -8.51
CA LEU A 102 -0.11 -7.62 -8.79
C LEU A 102 1.41 -7.61 -8.56
N THR A 103 1.89 -8.25 -7.50
CA THR A 103 3.33 -8.33 -7.19
C THR A 103 4.10 -9.15 -8.20
N ASP A 104 3.53 -10.25 -8.72
CA ASP A 104 4.12 -10.99 -9.85
C ASP A 104 4.28 -10.09 -11.08
N GLN A 105 3.28 -9.24 -11.37
CA GLN A 105 3.34 -8.30 -12.49
C GLN A 105 4.39 -7.22 -12.27
N ILE A 106 4.49 -6.65 -11.07
CA ILE A 106 5.53 -5.65 -10.72
C ILE A 106 6.93 -6.25 -10.93
N ARG A 107 7.17 -7.44 -10.38
CA ARG A 107 8.45 -8.14 -10.55
C ARG A 107 8.73 -8.45 -12.02
N SER A 108 7.72 -8.91 -12.76
CA SER A 108 7.85 -9.16 -14.21
C SER A 108 8.22 -7.89 -14.98
N CYS A 109 7.72 -6.72 -14.58
CA CYS A 109 8.12 -5.44 -15.20
C CYS A 109 9.58 -5.10 -14.87
N ALA A 110 9.99 -5.18 -13.60
CA ALA A 110 11.37 -4.93 -13.19
C ALA A 110 12.36 -5.83 -13.95
N THR A 111 12.06 -7.14 -14.05
CA THR A 111 12.92 -8.09 -14.77
C THR A 111 12.92 -7.86 -16.28
N ASN A 112 11.74 -7.77 -16.92
CA ASN A 112 11.68 -7.87 -18.39
C ASN A 112 11.71 -6.50 -19.08
N ALA A 113 11.10 -5.46 -18.48
CA ALA A 113 11.04 -4.14 -19.08
C ALA A 113 12.25 -3.28 -18.67
N LEU A 114 12.59 -3.30 -17.38
CA LEU A 114 13.73 -2.55 -16.85
C LEU A 114 15.04 -3.34 -16.96
N GLN A 115 14.98 -4.65 -17.22
CA GLN A 115 16.18 -5.52 -17.29
C GLN A 115 16.99 -5.49 -15.98
N GLY A 116 16.30 -5.30 -14.85
CA GLY A 116 16.89 -5.21 -13.52
C GLY A 116 16.63 -6.46 -12.67
N THR A 117 17.09 -6.40 -11.43
CA THR A 117 16.85 -7.44 -10.42
C THR A 117 15.55 -7.12 -9.67
N PRO A 118 14.49 -7.93 -9.80
CA PRO A 118 13.22 -7.63 -9.15
C PRO A 118 13.33 -7.73 -7.63
N PRO A 119 12.63 -6.88 -6.87
CA PRO A 119 12.62 -6.94 -5.40
C PRO A 119 12.05 -8.28 -4.91
N ASP A 120 12.55 -8.76 -3.77
CA ASP A 120 12.17 -10.05 -3.20
C ASP A 120 10.69 -10.11 -2.77
N TYR A 121 10.13 -11.32 -2.74
CA TYR A 121 8.74 -11.51 -2.32
C TYR A 121 8.62 -11.18 -0.84
N GLY A 122 7.62 -10.38 -0.49
CA GLY A 122 7.42 -9.90 0.88
C GLY A 122 8.43 -8.85 1.34
N SER A 123 9.36 -8.41 0.49
CA SER A 123 10.28 -7.31 0.83
C SER A 123 9.52 -6.00 1.04
N ALA A 124 10.06 -5.12 1.89
CA ALA A 124 9.49 -3.80 2.12
C ALA A 124 9.38 -2.98 0.82
N GLU A 125 10.32 -3.17 -0.10
CA GLU A 125 10.36 -2.51 -1.41
C GLU A 125 9.20 -2.96 -2.31
N LEU A 126 9.01 -4.28 -2.47
CA LEU A 126 7.90 -4.81 -3.26
C LEU A 126 6.54 -4.46 -2.64
N ASN A 127 6.43 -4.52 -1.31
CA ASN A 127 5.22 -4.10 -0.60
C ASN A 127 4.95 -2.60 -0.80
N SER A 128 5.97 -1.75 -0.78
CA SER A 128 5.82 -0.31 -1.01
C SER A 128 5.35 -0.01 -2.43
N LEU A 129 5.92 -0.66 -3.45
CA LEU A 129 5.47 -0.55 -4.85
C LEU A 129 4.02 -1.01 -5.03
N ALA A 130 3.66 -2.15 -4.43
CA ALA A 130 2.28 -2.66 -4.47
C ALA A 130 1.30 -1.71 -3.77
N SER A 131 1.67 -1.14 -2.62
CA SER A 131 0.87 -0.13 -1.92
C SER A 131 0.66 1.13 -2.77
N TYR A 132 1.71 1.63 -3.44
CA TYR A 132 1.57 2.78 -4.33
C TYR A 132 0.63 2.50 -5.52
N ILE A 133 0.79 1.37 -6.21
CA ILE A 133 -0.10 1.02 -7.33
C ILE A 133 -1.53 0.77 -6.84
N THR A 134 -1.70 0.28 -5.62
CA THR A 134 -3.03 0.13 -5.01
C THR A 134 -3.64 1.49 -4.66
N SER A 135 -2.86 2.44 -4.16
CA SER A 135 -3.37 3.77 -3.79
C SER A 135 -3.86 4.57 -4.99
N ILE A 136 -3.23 4.44 -6.16
CA ILE A 136 -3.73 5.08 -7.40
C ILE A 136 -5.03 4.46 -7.93
N ALA A 137 -5.38 3.25 -7.48
CA ALA A 137 -6.62 2.55 -7.82
C ALA A 137 -7.71 2.69 -6.75
N GLN A 138 -7.42 3.37 -5.63
CA GLN A 138 -8.33 3.51 -4.50
C GLN A 138 -9.70 4.08 -4.93
N GLY A 139 -10.78 3.51 -4.37
CA GLY A 139 -12.15 3.93 -4.64
C GLY A 139 -12.78 3.32 -5.91
N LYS A 140 -12.01 2.60 -6.74
CA LYS A 140 -12.57 1.84 -7.86
C LYS A 140 -13.12 0.48 -7.39
N PRO A 141 -14.20 -0.04 -8.02
CA PRO A 141 -14.72 -1.36 -7.68
C PRO A 141 -13.71 -2.46 -8.06
N ILE A 142 -13.61 -3.49 -7.21
CA ILE A 142 -12.88 -4.72 -7.54
C ILE A 142 -13.53 -5.35 -8.78
N ASN A 143 -12.69 -5.66 -9.77
CA ASN A 143 -13.09 -6.30 -11.01
C ASN A 143 -12.04 -7.34 -11.40
N MET A 144 -11.87 -8.36 -10.55
CA MET A 144 -10.84 -9.39 -10.70
C MET A 144 -10.92 -10.06 -12.09
N GLY A 145 -9.78 -10.13 -12.79
CA GLY A 145 -9.73 -10.62 -14.17
C GLY A 145 -10.15 -9.62 -15.24
N GLY A 146 -10.52 -8.40 -14.86
CA GLY A 146 -10.97 -7.34 -15.75
C GLY A 146 -9.90 -6.80 -16.72
N THR A 147 -10.36 -5.97 -17.65
CA THR A 147 -9.52 -5.34 -18.68
C THR A 147 -8.75 -4.14 -18.11
N PRO A 148 -7.43 -3.99 -18.39
CA PRO A 148 -6.69 -2.77 -18.07
C PRO A 148 -7.29 -1.55 -18.78
N GLN A 149 -7.34 -0.41 -18.11
CA GLN A 149 -7.94 0.84 -18.63
C GLN A 149 -6.89 1.80 -19.20
#